data_AF-A0A2R7QXH8-F1
#
_entry.id   AF-A0A2R7QXH8-F1
#
_cell.length_a   1.000
_cell.length_b   1.000
_cell.length_c   1.000
_cell.angle_alpha   90.00
_cell.angle_beta   90.00
_cell.angle_gamma   90.00
#
_symmetry.space_group_name_H-M   'P 1'
#
loop_
_entity.id
_entity.type
_entity.pdbx_description
1 polymer ?
#
loop_
_entity_poly.entity_id
_entity_poly.type
_entity_poly.pdbx_seq_one_letter_code
_entity_poly.pdbx_strand_id
1 'polypeptide(L)'
;MTLTRQAFPGAVALTRLGVYDWEAADGVCGGSPHLHTASTEAYLVLGGTGRVETITASGYESHKLAPNDLLWFSPGTIHRIINTGNLDVLAIMQNGGLPEAGDAVLTFEADIVANPERYARTAALDGGPGRVSDSLADAARTRRDAALAGYHRLKEAAQAGDLAAVERFHRDAVRLVQSRVPGWQELWSEKIAPEAARTEQWLADLAEGKYSHFKDAAVSRTAPATPERVFGMCGMLQKWDSGGPA
;
A
#
# COMPACT_ATOMS: atom_id res chain seq x y z
N MET A 1 1.23 -1.95 35.48
CA MET A 1 0.41 -2.85 34.65
C MET A 1 0.55 -2.37 33.22
N THR A 2 1.31 -3.08 32.41
CA THR A 2 1.39 -2.81 30.97
C THR A 2 0.05 -3.28 30.39
N LEU A 3 -0.78 -2.35 29.93
CA LEU A 3 -2.03 -2.70 29.26
C LEU A 3 -1.66 -3.47 27.99
N THR A 4 -1.95 -4.77 27.96
CA THR A 4 -1.84 -5.58 26.74
C THR A 4 -2.87 -5.03 25.76
N ARG A 5 -2.38 -4.32 24.76
CA ARG A 5 -3.23 -3.77 23.70
C ARG A 5 -3.77 -4.94 22.87
N GLN A 6 -5.08 -4.99 22.69
CA GLN A 6 -5.67 -5.96 21.76
C GLN A 6 -5.24 -5.57 20.35
N ALA A 7 -4.82 -6.56 19.57
CA ALA A 7 -4.44 -6.32 18.19
C ALA A 7 -5.63 -5.82 17.37
N PHE A 8 -5.31 -5.06 16.32
CA PHE A 8 -6.35 -4.59 15.41
C PHE A 8 -6.96 -5.77 14.62
N PRO A 9 -8.30 -5.75 14.37
CA PRO A 9 -8.98 -6.86 13.71
C PRO A 9 -8.30 -7.31 12.41
N GLY A 10 -8.07 -8.61 12.29
CA GLY A 10 -7.55 -9.25 11.08
C GLY A 10 -6.12 -8.86 10.68
N ALA A 11 -5.34 -8.24 11.58
CA ALA A 11 -4.01 -7.72 11.31
C ALA A 11 -3.94 -6.81 10.06
N VAL A 12 -5.01 -6.05 9.78
CA VAL A 12 -5.02 -5.07 8.68
C VAL A 12 -4.48 -3.73 9.14
N ALA A 13 -3.95 -2.94 8.21
CA ALA A 13 -3.62 -1.53 8.44
C ALA A 13 -4.68 -0.62 7.79
N LEU A 14 -4.97 0.49 8.47
CA LEU A 14 -5.88 1.53 7.98
C LEU A 14 -5.13 2.83 7.76
N THR A 15 -5.28 3.41 6.58
CA THR A 15 -4.72 4.72 6.23
C THR A 15 -5.78 5.58 5.58
N ARG A 16 -6.02 6.78 6.11
CA ARG A 16 -6.81 7.78 5.38
C ARG A 16 -5.89 8.49 4.41
N LEU A 17 -6.26 8.45 3.14
CA LEU A 17 -5.50 8.92 2.00
C LEU A 17 -6.26 10.07 1.36
N GLY A 18 -5.71 11.28 1.46
CA GLY A 18 -6.07 12.37 0.55
C GLY A 18 -5.19 12.27 -0.69
N VAL A 19 -5.76 11.90 -1.83
CA VAL A 19 -5.00 11.72 -3.08
C VAL A 19 -4.42 13.07 -3.52
N TYR A 20 -3.17 13.07 -4.02
CA TYR A 20 -2.54 14.31 -4.47
C TYR A 20 -3.44 15.09 -5.45
N ASP A 21 -3.54 16.39 -5.22
CA ASP A 21 -4.36 17.34 -5.97
C ASP A 21 -3.52 18.18 -6.96
N TRP A 22 -2.23 17.87 -7.08
CA TRP A 22 -1.32 18.52 -8.02
C TRP A 22 -1.17 17.72 -9.29
N GLU A 23 -1.11 18.43 -10.42
CA GLU A 23 -0.84 17.84 -11.72
C GLU A 23 0.49 17.08 -11.71
N ALA A 24 0.48 15.92 -12.36
CA ALA A 24 1.66 15.15 -12.70
C ALA A 24 2.20 15.50 -14.07
N ALA A 25 3.31 14.87 -14.46
CA ALA A 25 3.95 15.12 -15.74
C ALA A 25 3.02 14.90 -16.95
N ASP A 26 1.92 14.16 -16.80
CA ASP A 26 0.90 13.94 -17.83
C ASP A 26 -0.31 14.90 -17.73
N GLY A 27 -0.23 15.93 -16.88
CA GLY A 27 -1.29 16.92 -16.68
C GLY A 27 -2.45 16.43 -15.82
N VAL A 28 -2.33 15.25 -15.18
CA VAL A 28 -3.41 14.66 -14.36
C VAL A 28 -3.01 14.60 -12.89
N CYS A 29 -3.90 15.02 -11.98
CA CYS A 29 -3.68 14.90 -10.55
C CYS A 29 -3.80 13.45 -10.07
N GLY A 30 -2.89 13.01 -9.22
CA GLY A 30 -2.91 11.64 -8.71
C GLY A 30 -1.60 11.15 -8.10
N GLY A 31 -1.63 9.87 -7.74
CA GLY A 31 -0.55 9.16 -7.06
C GLY A 31 0.54 8.59 -7.97
N SER A 32 1.64 8.14 -7.35
CA SER A 32 2.64 7.30 -8.00
C SER A 32 2.05 5.91 -8.30
N PRO A 33 2.10 5.43 -9.55
CA PRO A 33 1.67 4.07 -9.86
C PRO A 33 2.62 3.03 -9.24
N HIS A 34 2.05 1.96 -8.70
CA HIS A 34 2.81 0.90 -8.03
C HIS A 34 2.02 -0.41 -8.00
N LEU A 35 2.63 -1.48 -7.50
CA LEU A 35 1.95 -2.71 -7.11
C LEU A 35 2.35 -3.10 -5.69
N HIS A 36 1.52 -3.93 -5.06
CA HIS A 36 1.88 -4.67 -3.86
C HIS A 36 2.26 -6.10 -4.23
N THR A 37 3.30 -6.63 -3.60
CA THR A 37 3.85 -7.97 -3.92
C THR A 37 3.30 -9.09 -3.04
N ALA A 38 2.83 -8.76 -1.84
CA ALA A 38 2.35 -9.74 -0.86
C ALA A 38 1.02 -9.37 -0.17
N SER A 39 0.56 -8.12 -0.33
CA SER A 39 -0.64 -7.62 0.36
C SER A 39 -1.74 -7.22 -0.63
N THR A 40 -2.97 -7.61 -0.32
CA THR A 40 -4.16 -7.03 -0.95
C THR A 40 -4.38 -5.62 -0.42
N GLU A 41 -4.70 -4.68 -1.31
CA GLU A 41 -5.12 -3.33 -0.94
C GLU A 41 -6.58 -3.13 -1.33
N ALA A 42 -7.34 -2.47 -0.47
CA ALA A 42 -8.69 -2.03 -0.76
C ALA A 42 -8.86 -0.52 -0.54
N TYR A 43 -9.69 0.10 -1.37
CA TYR A 43 -10.09 1.48 -1.27
C TYR A 43 -11.58 1.56 -0.95
N LEU A 44 -11.91 2.19 0.17
CA LEU A 44 -13.26 2.68 0.44
C LEU A 44 -13.28 4.20 0.24
N VAL A 45 -14.01 4.69 -0.75
CA VAL A 45 -14.07 6.12 -1.04
C VAL A 45 -14.95 6.82 -0.01
N LEU A 46 -14.36 7.75 0.74
CA LEU A 46 -15.05 8.54 1.77
C LEU A 46 -15.65 9.82 1.19
N GLY A 47 -14.99 10.41 0.19
CA GLY A 47 -15.38 11.68 -0.40
C GLY A 47 -14.65 11.98 -1.71
N GLY A 48 -15.15 12.99 -2.43
CA GLY A 48 -14.56 13.43 -3.69
C GLY A 48 -14.86 12.51 -4.88
N THR A 49 -14.11 12.69 -5.97
CA THR A 49 -14.26 11.92 -7.22
C THR A 49 -12.90 11.65 -7.87
N GLY A 50 -12.83 10.54 -8.60
CA GLY A 50 -11.65 10.21 -9.38
C GLY A 50 -11.80 8.91 -10.14
N ARG A 51 -10.68 8.23 -10.36
CA ARG A 51 -10.65 6.87 -10.91
C ARG A 51 -9.40 6.14 -10.43
N VAL A 52 -9.44 4.82 -10.43
CA VAL A 52 -8.23 4.00 -10.41
C VAL A 52 -8.03 3.39 -11.79
N GLU A 53 -6.78 3.39 -12.24
CA GLU A 53 -6.36 2.67 -13.42
C GLU A 53 -5.58 1.43 -12.96
N THR A 54 -5.89 0.27 -13.50
CA THR A 54 -5.28 -1.01 -13.10
C THR A 54 -4.69 -1.71 -14.32
N ILE A 55 -3.59 -2.42 -14.11
CA ILE A 55 -2.97 -3.31 -15.10
C ILE A 55 -2.73 -4.65 -14.42
N THR A 56 -3.29 -5.71 -15.01
CA THR A 56 -3.12 -7.10 -14.58
C THR A 56 -2.62 -7.95 -15.74
N ALA A 57 -2.47 -9.26 -15.51
CA ALA A 57 -2.25 -10.22 -16.59
C ALA A 57 -3.44 -10.34 -17.57
N SER A 58 -4.57 -9.68 -17.30
CA SER A 58 -5.71 -9.61 -18.21
C SER A 58 -5.72 -8.32 -19.04
N GLY A 59 -4.81 -7.38 -18.79
CA GLY A 59 -4.74 -6.09 -19.48
C GLY A 59 -5.05 -4.89 -18.59
N TYR A 60 -5.36 -3.78 -19.25
CA TYR A 60 -5.65 -2.48 -18.63
C TYR A 60 -7.15 -2.29 -18.39
N GLU A 61 -7.50 -1.82 -17.19
CA GLU A 61 -8.85 -1.39 -16.85
C GLU A 61 -8.83 -0.02 -16.15
N SER A 62 -9.98 0.67 -16.18
CA SER A 62 -10.15 1.93 -15.46
C SER A 62 -11.53 2.00 -14.82
N HIS A 63 -11.54 2.26 -13.52
CA HIS A 63 -12.73 2.22 -12.68
C HIS A 63 -12.95 3.62 -12.09
N LYS A 64 -14.11 4.22 -12.36
CA LYS A 64 -14.50 5.48 -11.73
C LYS A 64 -14.67 5.28 -10.22
N LEU A 65 -14.38 6.35 -9.46
CA LEU A 65 -14.48 6.38 -8.01
C LEU A 65 -15.37 7.54 -7.56
N ALA A 66 -16.35 7.22 -6.73
CA ALA A 66 -17.28 8.13 -6.06
C ALA A 66 -17.55 7.64 -4.62
N PRO A 67 -18.11 8.48 -3.73
CA PRO A 67 -18.33 8.10 -2.34
C PRO A 67 -19.14 6.81 -2.19
N ASN A 68 -18.70 5.94 -1.26
CA ASN A 68 -19.18 4.57 -1.02
C ASN A 68 -18.74 3.50 -2.03
N ASP A 69 -17.96 3.85 -3.05
CA ASP A 69 -17.32 2.82 -3.86
C ASP A 69 -16.29 2.06 -3.00
N LEU A 70 -16.37 0.73 -3.08
CA LEU A 70 -15.42 -0.21 -2.50
C LEU A 70 -14.85 -1.08 -3.62
N LEU A 71 -13.53 -1.12 -3.70
CA LEU A 71 -12.79 -1.97 -4.61
C LEU A 71 -11.54 -2.47 -3.91
N TRP A 72 -11.05 -3.62 -4.33
CA TRP A 72 -9.80 -4.18 -3.84
C TRP A 72 -9.06 -4.86 -4.99
N PHE A 73 -7.75 -4.93 -4.84
CA PHE A 73 -6.89 -5.55 -5.83
C PHE A 73 -5.82 -6.39 -5.13
N SER A 74 -5.64 -7.61 -5.65
CA SER A 74 -4.71 -8.60 -5.12
C SER A 74 -3.26 -8.27 -5.49
N PRO A 75 -2.28 -8.91 -4.82
CA PRO A 75 -0.87 -8.77 -5.16
C PRO A 75 -0.59 -8.96 -6.67
N GLY A 76 0.36 -8.17 -7.17
CA GLY A 76 0.71 -8.12 -8.59
C GLY A 76 -0.14 -7.15 -9.42
N THR A 77 -1.22 -6.60 -8.88
CA THR A 77 -2.01 -5.58 -9.59
C THR A 77 -1.26 -4.25 -9.58
N ILE A 78 -0.82 -3.82 -10.76
CA ILE A 78 -0.27 -2.47 -10.94
C ILE A 78 -1.46 -1.51 -10.94
N HIS A 79 -1.40 -0.45 -10.16
CA HIS A 79 -2.50 0.49 -10.08
C HIS A 79 -2.01 1.94 -9.93
N ARG A 80 -2.83 2.86 -10.43
CA ARG A 80 -2.67 4.31 -10.31
C ARG A 80 -3.99 4.93 -9.89
N ILE A 81 -4.01 5.63 -8.76
CA ILE A 81 -5.15 6.44 -8.37
C ILE A 81 -5.05 7.85 -8.94
N ILE A 82 -6.16 8.34 -9.50
CA ILE A 82 -6.29 9.64 -10.15
C ILE A 82 -7.36 10.45 -9.43
N ASN A 83 -7.03 11.70 -9.12
CA ASN A 83 -7.90 12.65 -8.44
C ASN A 83 -8.53 13.60 -9.46
N THR A 84 -9.86 13.59 -9.59
CA THR A 84 -10.60 14.56 -10.41
C THR A 84 -11.39 15.56 -9.58
N GLY A 85 -11.37 15.43 -8.25
CA GLY A 85 -12.03 16.35 -7.35
C GLY A 85 -11.93 15.89 -5.90
N ASN A 86 -10.90 16.38 -5.18
CA ASN A 86 -10.71 16.20 -3.73
C ASN A 86 -10.91 14.75 -3.23
N LEU A 87 -10.38 13.77 -3.97
CA LEU A 87 -10.57 12.35 -3.66
C LEU A 87 -9.95 11.98 -2.30
N ASP A 88 -10.79 11.48 -1.38
CA ASP A 88 -10.44 11.06 -0.02
C ASP A 88 -10.89 9.61 0.19
N VAL A 89 -9.95 8.76 0.57
CA VAL A 89 -10.11 7.30 0.58
C VAL A 89 -9.64 6.74 1.92
N LEU A 90 -10.32 5.73 2.43
CA LEU A 90 -9.78 4.84 3.45
C LEU A 90 -9.11 3.66 2.72
N ALA A 91 -7.78 3.65 2.72
CA ALA A 91 -6.99 2.51 2.27
C ALA A 91 -6.94 1.46 3.38
N ILE A 92 -7.28 0.22 3.04
CA ILE A 92 -7.31 -0.95 3.92
C ILE A 92 -6.28 -1.92 3.35
N MET A 93 -5.22 -2.15 4.11
CA MET A 93 -4.10 -2.98 3.70
C MET A 93 -4.11 -4.29 4.46
N GLN A 94 -4.12 -5.40 3.72
CA GLN A 94 -3.77 -6.70 4.30
C GLN A 94 -2.34 -6.67 4.84
N ASN A 95 -2.05 -7.50 5.84
CA ASN A 95 -0.71 -7.66 6.41
C ASN A 95 -0.13 -6.35 6.94
N GLY A 96 -0.84 -5.69 7.85
CA GLY A 96 -0.43 -4.43 8.44
C GLY A 96 1.04 -4.47 8.89
N GLY A 97 1.86 -3.57 8.35
CA GLY A 97 3.31 -3.53 8.55
C GLY A 97 4.15 -4.03 7.38
N LEU A 98 3.66 -4.94 6.52
CA LEU A 98 4.37 -5.35 5.30
C LEU A 98 4.48 -4.23 4.24
N PRO A 99 3.44 -3.41 4.00
CA PRO A 99 3.57 -2.25 3.13
C PRO A 99 4.67 -1.29 3.57
N GLU A 100 4.74 -1.01 4.87
CA GLU A 100 5.82 -0.22 5.47
C GLU A 100 7.19 -0.90 5.37
N ALA A 101 7.24 -2.24 5.40
CA ALA A 101 8.46 -3.03 5.18
C ALA A 101 8.88 -3.11 3.69
N GLY A 102 8.13 -2.46 2.80
CA GLY A 102 8.46 -2.29 1.39
C GLY A 102 7.92 -3.36 0.47
N ASP A 103 6.73 -3.91 0.77
CA ASP A 103 6.04 -4.83 -0.15
C ASP A 103 5.52 -4.15 -1.43
N ALA A 104 5.59 -2.82 -1.49
CA ALA A 104 5.18 -2.02 -2.62
C ALA A 104 6.34 -1.71 -3.58
N VAL A 105 6.09 -1.87 -4.88
CA VAL A 105 7.04 -1.58 -5.95
C VAL A 105 6.50 -0.53 -6.90
N LEU A 106 7.17 0.62 -6.97
CA LEU A 106 6.88 1.73 -7.88
C LEU A 106 7.22 1.34 -9.32
N THR A 107 6.41 1.77 -10.28
CA THR A 107 6.55 1.45 -11.71
C THR A 107 7.63 2.30 -12.40
N PHE A 108 8.82 2.39 -11.81
CA PHE A 108 9.94 3.05 -12.47
C PHE A 108 10.34 2.34 -13.77
N GLU A 109 11.14 3.02 -14.59
CA GLU A 109 11.73 2.44 -15.80
C GLU A 109 12.57 1.20 -15.49
N ALA A 110 12.66 0.28 -16.47
CA ALA A 110 13.21 -1.06 -16.27
C ALA A 110 14.65 -1.05 -15.74
N ASP A 111 15.50 -0.11 -16.18
CA ASP A 111 16.89 0.01 -15.71
C ASP A 111 16.99 0.44 -14.23
N ILE A 112 15.99 1.17 -13.73
CA ILE A 112 15.87 1.55 -12.32
C ILE A 112 15.39 0.37 -11.49
N VAL A 113 14.32 -0.32 -11.91
CA VAL A 113 13.74 -1.46 -11.18
C VAL A 113 14.73 -2.63 -11.10
N ALA A 114 15.51 -2.86 -12.16
CA ALA A 114 16.52 -3.91 -12.20
C ALA A 114 17.73 -3.68 -11.27
N ASN A 115 17.89 -2.48 -10.68
CA ASN A 115 19.01 -2.12 -9.83
C ASN A 115 18.53 -1.65 -8.44
N PRO A 116 18.70 -2.46 -7.37
CA PRO A 116 18.19 -2.14 -6.04
C PRO A 116 18.65 -0.80 -5.47
N GLU A 117 19.90 -0.39 -5.75
CA GLU A 117 20.42 0.89 -5.27
C GLU A 117 19.82 2.08 -6.03
N ARG A 118 19.68 1.97 -7.35
CA ARG A 118 19.01 3.01 -8.16
C ARG A 118 17.56 3.13 -7.73
N TYR A 119 16.86 2.00 -7.60
CA TYR A 119 15.50 1.95 -7.11
C TYR A 119 15.35 2.65 -5.75
N ALA A 120 16.19 2.29 -4.78
CA ALA A 120 16.14 2.90 -3.44
C ALA A 120 16.36 4.42 -3.48
N ARG A 121 17.33 4.90 -4.26
CA ARG A 121 17.58 6.34 -4.43
C ARG A 121 16.42 7.08 -5.10
N THR A 122 15.81 6.48 -6.12
CA THR A 122 14.66 7.08 -6.83
C THR A 122 13.39 7.06 -5.99
N ALA A 123 13.21 6.04 -5.14
CA ALA A 123 12.04 5.90 -4.26
C ALA A 123 12.09 6.79 -3.00
N ALA A 124 13.28 7.23 -2.60
CA ALA A 124 13.50 8.00 -1.38
C ALA A 124 12.87 9.40 -1.44
N LEU A 125 12.29 9.84 -0.32
CA LEU A 125 11.76 11.21 -0.16
C LEU A 125 12.74 12.14 0.58
N ASP A 126 13.76 11.58 1.20
CA ASP A 126 14.70 12.30 2.08
C ASP A 126 15.95 12.81 1.35
N GLY A 127 16.06 12.61 0.03
CA GLY A 127 17.24 13.00 -0.74
C GLY A 127 18.53 12.24 -0.36
N GLY A 128 18.45 11.23 0.51
CA GLY A 128 19.57 10.52 1.12
C GLY A 128 20.21 11.24 2.32
N PRO A 129 21.12 10.56 3.07
CA PRO A 129 21.79 11.16 4.21
C PRO A 129 22.57 12.41 3.80
N GLY A 130 22.29 13.55 4.43
CA GLY A 130 23.04 14.80 4.24
C GLY A 130 22.49 15.76 3.19
N ARG A 131 21.31 15.51 2.60
CA ARG A 131 20.61 16.50 1.76
C ARG A 131 19.32 16.96 2.43
N VAL A 132 19.33 18.13 3.06
CA VAL A 132 18.10 18.88 3.31
C VAL A 132 17.75 19.54 1.99
N SER A 133 17.01 18.86 1.10
CA SER A 133 16.57 19.52 -0.14
C SER A 133 15.26 20.26 0.08
N ASP A 134 15.13 21.37 -0.64
CA ASP A 134 13.91 22.13 -0.80
C ASP A 134 12.70 21.19 -1.04
N SER A 135 11.78 21.28 -0.06
CA SER A 135 10.50 20.60 0.21
C SER A 135 10.31 19.10 -0.13
N LEU A 136 9.90 18.30 0.87
CA LEU A 136 9.43 16.91 0.70
C LEU A 136 8.34 16.73 -0.37
N ALA A 137 7.59 17.80 -0.67
CA ALA A 137 6.60 17.81 -1.73
C ALA A 137 7.25 17.69 -3.12
N ASP A 138 8.39 18.33 -3.34
CA ASP A 138 9.13 18.24 -4.61
C ASP A 138 9.76 16.86 -4.79
N ALA A 139 10.24 16.25 -3.70
CA ALA A 139 10.68 14.86 -3.71
C ALA A 139 9.52 13.90 -4.04
N ALA A 140 8.34 14.12 -3.46
CA ALA A 140 7.15 13.33 -3.76
C ALA A 140 6.70 13.47 -5.22
N ARG A 141 6.74 14.69 -5.78
CA ARG A 141 6.48 14.95 -7.21
C ARG A 141 7.50 14.23 -8.09
N THR A 142 8.79 14.38 -7.81
CA THR A 142 9.88 13.74 -8.56
C THR A 142 9.73 12.22 -8.59
N ARG A 143 9.47 11.60 -7.42
CA ARG A 143 9.21 10.16 -7.32
C ARG A 143 7.98 9.74 -8.12
N ARG A 144 6.88 10.47 -8.01
CA ARG A 144 5.65 10.18 -8.76
C ARG A 144 5.89 10.24 -10.26
N ASP A 145 6.54 11.29 -10.74
CA ASP A 145 6.74 11.49 -12.17
C ASP A 145 7.71 10.44 -12.74
N ALA A 146 8.71 10.01 -11.97
CA ALA A 146 9.55 8.86 -12.31
C ALA A 146 8.75 7.54 -12.40
N ALA A 147 7.81 7.31 -11.49
CA ALA A 147 6.93 6.13 -11.54
C ALA A 147 5.95 6.20 -12.71
N LEU A 148 5.50 7.40 -13.09
CA LEU A 148 4.64 7.60 -14.25
C LEU A 148 5.35 7.28 -15.55
N ALA A 149 6.63 7.63 -15.70
CA ALA A 149 7.40 7.31 -16.90
C ALA A 149 7.38 5.81 -17.25
N GLY A 150 7.68 4.94 -16.28
CA GLY A 150 7.60 3.49 -16.50
C GLY A 150 6.15 2.99 -16.60
N TYR A 151 5.22 3.56 -15.84
CA TYR A 151 3.79 3.22 -15.95
C TYR A 151 3.21 3.46 -17.34
N HIS A 152 3.56 4.57 -18.00
CA HIS A 152 3.06 4.88 -19.34
C HIS A 152 3.40 3.79 -20.34
N ARG A 153 4.64 3.26 -20.31
CA ARG A 153 5.02 2.13 -21.17
C ARG A 153 4.23 0.86 -20.85
N LEU A 154 4.01 0.57 -19.57
CA LEU A 154 3.23 -0.59 -19.14
C LEU A 154 1.76 -0.47 -19.59
N LYS A 155 1.19 0.73 -19.45
CA LYS A 155 -0.17 1.05 -19.88
C LYS A 155 -0.34 0.93 -21.39
N GLU A 156 0.56 1.54 -22.17
CA GLU A 156 0.54 1.47 -23.63
C GLU A 156 0.65 0.02 -24.13
N ALA A 157 1.57 -0.76 -23.57
CA ALA A 157 1.74 -2.17 -23.91
C ALA A 157 0.47 -2.98 -23.56
N ALA A 158 -0.07 -2.81 -22.35
CA ALA A 158 -1.28 -3.52 -21.92
C ALA A 158 -2.52 -3.15 -22.77
N GLN A 159 -2.67 -1.88 -23.16
CA GLN A 159 -3.74 -1.43 -24.04
C GLN A 159 -3.60 -1.98 -25.48
N ALA A 160 -2.37 -2.22 -25.94
CA ALA A 160 -2.10 -2.89 -27.21
C ALA A 160 -2.21 -4.43 -27.14
N GLY A 161 -2.49 -4.99 -25.95
CA GLY A 161 -2.53 -6.44 -25.73
C GLY A 161 -1.15 -7.10 -25.58
N ASP A 162 -0.07 -6.34 -25.50
CA ASP A 162 1.27 -6.84 -25.21
C ASP A 162 1.52 -6.87 -23.70
N LEU A 163 1.29 -8.05 -23.11
CA LEU A 163 1.49 -8.28 -21.67
C LEU A 163 2.94 -8.65 -21.32
N ALA A 164 3.84 -8.82 -22.29
CA ALA A 164 5.21 -9.23 -22.02
C ALA A 164 5.98 -8.16 -21.22
N ALA A 165 5.63 -6.88 -21.39
CA ALA A 165 6.18 -5.79 -20.58
C ALA A 165 5.72 -5.86 -19.12
N VAL A 166 4.44 -6.17 -18.88
CA VAL A 166 3.86 -6.36 -17.55
C VAL A 166 4.51 -7.55 -16.84
N GLU A 167 4.66 -8.68 -17.54
CA GLU A 167 5.35 -9.85 -16.99
C GLU A 167 6.82 -9.60 -16.66
N ARG A 168 7.54 -8.84 -17.50
CA ARG A 168 8.92 -8.43 -17.23
C ARG A 168 8.99 -7.59 -15.96
N PHE A 169 8.11 -6.59 -15.83
CA PHE A 169 8.02 -5.76 -14.64
C PHE A 169 7.73 -6.59 -13.38
N HIS A 170 6.80 -7.56 -13.44
CA HIS A 170 6.56 -8.46 -12.31
C HIS A 170 7.79 -9.27 -11.90
N ARG A 171 8.55 -9.82 -12.87
CA ARG A 171 9.80 -10.54 -12.58
C ARG A 171 10.85 -9.65 -11.94
N ASP A 172 10.99 -8.41 -12.41
CA ASP A 172 11.96 -7.47 -11.87
C ASP A 172 11.54 -6.97 -10.48
N ALA A 173 10.24 -6.75 -10.25
CA ALA A 173 9.69 -6.44 -8.94
C ALA A 173 9.96 -7.57 -7.93
N VAL A 174 9.77 -8.84 -8.32
CA VAL A 174 10.12 -9.99 -7.48
C VAL A 174 11.61 -10.00 -7.16
N ARG A 175 12.49 -9.84 -8.16
CA ARG A 175 13.95 -9.80 -7.94
C ARG A 175 14.34 -8.69 -6.97
N LEU A 176 13.70 -7.52 -7.08
CA LEU A 176 13.95 -6.37 -6.23
C LEU A 176 13.60 -6.63 -4.77
N VAL A 177 12.52 -7.36 -4.50
CA VAL A 177 12.04 -7.61 -3.12
C VAL A 177 12.59 -8.88 -2.47
N GLN A 178 13.22 -9.77 -3.24
CA GLN A 178 13.71 -11.08 -2.74
C GLN A 178 14.53 -10.99 -1.45
N SER A 179 15.40 -10.00 -1.30
CA SER A 179 16.22 -9.84 -0.09
C SER A 179 15.43 -9.41 1.15
N ARG A 180 14.22 -8.90 0.98
CA ARG A 180 13.33 -8.47 2.07
C ARG A 180 12.43 -9.59 2.58
N VAL A 181 12.20 -10.62 1.76
CA VAL A 181 11.27 -11.71 2.07
C VAL A 181 11.55 -12.40 3.41
N PRO A 182 12.80 -12.71 3.82
CA PRO A 182 13.04 -13.29 5.13
C PRO A 182 12.50 -12.44 6.28
N GLY A 183 12.74 -11.12 6.27
CA GLY A 183 12.20 -10.21 7.28
C GLY A 183 10.68 -10.06 7.22
N TRP A 184 10.08 -10.21 6.03
CA TRP A 184 8.62 -10.26 5.90
C TRP A 184 8.02 -11.54 6.48
N GLN A 185 8.70 -12.69 6.31
CA GLN A 185 8.28 -13.96 6.90
C GLN A 185 8.34 -13.92 8.43
N GLU A 186 9.38 -13.30 8.99
CA GLU A 186 9.49 -13.03 10.44
C GLU A 186 8.33 -12.15 10.90
N LEU A 187 8.13 -10.98 10.29
CA LEU A 187 7.03 -10.07 10.64
C LEU A 187 5.66 -10.76 10.55
N TRP A 188 5.43 -11.52 9.49
CA TRP A 188 4.18 -12.23 9.29
C TRP A 188 3.95 -13.30 10.34
N SER A 189 4.96 -14.11 10.65
CA SER A 189 4.88 -15.18 11.65
C SER A 189 4.65 -14.64 13.05
N GLU A 190 5.24 -13.49 13.38
CA GLU A 190 5.12 -12.86 14.69
C GLU A 190 3.80 -12.10 14.88
N LYS A 191 3.33 -11.38 13.86
CA LYS A 191 2.27 -10.36 14.03
C LYS A 191 0.98 -10.67 13.31
N ILE A 192 1.01 -11.41 12.20
CA ILE A 192 -0.14 -11.58 11.32
C ILE A 192 -0.74 -12.97 11.50
N ALA A 193 0.08 -14.02 11.37
CA ALA A 193 -0.36 -15.40 11.51
C ALA A 193 -1.07 -15.71 12.85
N PRO A 194 -0.63 -15.17 14.00
CA PRO A 194 -1.26 -15.46 15.28
C PRO A 194 -2.68 -14.89 15.44
N GLU A 195 -3.05 -13.82 14.72
CA GLU A 195 -4.43 -13.29 14.76
C GLU A 195 -5.42 -14.29 14.20
N ALA A 196 -5.11 -14.86 13.02
CA ALA A 196 -5.94 -15.85 12.38
C ALA A 196 -6.02 -17.15 13.20
N ALA A 197 -4.87 -17.63 13.69
CA ALA A 197 -4.78 -18.86 14.49
C ALA A 197 -5.57 -18.78 15.80
N ARG A 198 -5.65 -17.59 16.43
CA ARG A 198 -6.49 -17.40 17.63
C ARG A 198 -7.97 -17.69 17.37
N THR A 199 -8.47 -17.26 16.22
CA THR A 199 -9.89 -17.48 15.87
C THR A 199 -10.18 -18.97 15.70
N GLU A 200 -9.27 -19.74 15.11
CA GLU A 200 -9.39 -21.20 15.01
C GLU A 200 -9.53 -21.84 16.40
N GLN A 201 -8.67 -21.48 17.35
CA GLN A 201 -8.76 -21.99 18.72
C GLN A 201 -10.06 -21.55 19.42
N TRP A 202 -10.48 -20.31 19.25
CA TRP A 202 -11.73 -19.83 19.84
C TRP A 202 -12.95 -20.58 19.29
N LEU A 203 -12.97 -20.90 18.00
CA LEU A 203 -14.04 -21.70 17.41
C LEU A 203 -14.07 -23.12 17.99
N ALA A 204 -12.90 -23.74 18.20
CA ALA A 204 -12.82 -25.06 18.86
C ALA A 204 -13.33 -25.02 20.31
N ASP A 205 -12.93 -24.01 21.09
CA ASP A 205 -13.41 -23.81 22.46
C ASP A 205 -14.94 -23.61 22.49
N LEU A 206 -15.46 -22.74 21.61
CA LEU A 206 -16.89 -22.43 21.54
C LEU A 206 -17.72 -23.66 21.14
N ALA A 207 -17.20 -24.52 20.26
CA ALA A 207 -17.86 -25.77 19.88
C ALA A 207 -18.02 -26.73 21.07
N GLU A 208 -17.16 -26.64 22.08
CA GLU A 208 -17.24 -27.40 23.32
C GLU A 208 -18.00 -26.66 24.45
N GLY A 209 -18.60 -25.49 24.16
CA GLY A 209 -19.27 -24.64 25.14
C GLY A 209 -18.31 -23.89 26.09
N LYS A 210 -17.02 -23.81 25.74
CA LYS A 210 -16.00 -23.08 26.49
C LYS A 210 -15.88 -21.64 25.98
N TYR A 211 -15.72 -20.69 26.90
CA TYR A 211 -15.58 -19.26 26.61
C TYR A 211 -14.42 -18.64 27.40
N SER A 212 -13.36 -19.43 27.61
CA SER A 212 -12.22 -19.06 28.44
C SER A 212 -11.60 -17.71 28.04
N HIS A 213 -11.58 -17.41 26.73
CA HIS A 213 -11.06 -16.17 26.15
C HIS A 213 -11.91 -14.92 26.46
N PHE A 214 -13.17 -15.05 26.91
CA PHE A 214 -13.99 -13.88 27.29
C PHE A 214 -13.42 -13.15 28.52
N LYS A 215 -12.64 -13.83 29.36
CA LYS A 215 -11.96 -13.21 30.50
C LYS A 215 -10.96 -12.12 30.07
N ASP A 216 -10.48 -12.20 28.83
CA ASP A 216 -9.48 -11.30 28.26
C ASP A 216 -10.13 -10.17 27.41
N ALA A 217 -11.47 -10.08 27.42
CA ALA A 217 -12.21 -9.06 26.68
C ALA A 217 -11.80 -7.64 27.11
N ALA A 218 -11.48 -6.80 26.13
CA ALA A 218 -11.01 -5.44 26.36
C ALA A 218 -11.42 -4.48 25.24
N VAL A 219 -11.52 -3.20 25.57
CA VAL A 219 -11.73 -2.11 24.59
C VAL A 219 -10.39 -1.43 24.35
N SER A 220 -9.94 -1.42 23.09
CA SER A 220 -8.73 -0.69 22.67
C SER A 220 -9.11 0.53 21.84
N ARG A 221 -8.46 1.66 22.10
CA ARG A 221 -8.59 2.90 21.33
C ARG A 221 -7.20 3.41 20.97
N THR A 222 -7.06 3.90 19.74
CA THR A 222 -5.81 4.51 19.25
C THR A 222 -6.09 5.88 18.64
N ALA A 223 -5.06 6.71 18.60
CA ALA A 223 -5.05 7.99 17.91
C ALA A 223 -4.27 7.86 16.58
N PRO A 224 -4.36 8.85 15.68
CA PRO A 224 -3.49 8.86 14.52
C PRO A 224 -2.01 8.83 14.95
N ALA A 225 -1.17 8.11 14.21
CA ALA A 225 0.24 7.87 14.55
C ALA A 225 1.08 9.14 14.54
N THR A 226 0.68 10.12 13.72
CA THR A 226 1.30 11.45 13.64
C THR A 226 0.22 12.54 13.68
N PRO A 227 0.48 13.72 14.27
CA PRO A 227 -0.48 14.82 14.25
C PRO A 227 -0.76 15.34 12.85
N GLU A 228 0.26 15.33 11.98
CA GLU A 228 0.20 15.80 10.61
C GLU A 228 0.16 14.62 9.64
N ARG A 229 -0.42 14.86 8.45
CA ARG A 229 -0.37 13.90 7.35
C ARG A 229 1.03 13.86 6.75
N VAL A 230 1.45 12.66 6.32
CA VAL A 230 2.78 12.44 5.71
C VAL A 230 2.67 12.10 4.24
N PHE A 231 3.75 12.34 3.48
CA PHE A 231 3.82 12.03 2.06
C PHE A 231 3.85 10.52 1.79
N GLY A 232 2.85 10.02 1.05
CA GLY A 232 2.75 8.65 0.57
C GLY A 232 2.97 8.51 -0.93
N MET A 233 2.84 7.29 -1.45
CA MET A 233 2.88 7.04 -2.91
C MET A 233 1.66 7.67 -3.59
N CYS A 234 0.47 7.45 -3.03
CA CYS A 234 -0.78 7.94 -3.62
C CYS A 234 -1.17 9.38 -3.27
N GLY A 235 -0.68 9.90 -2.14
CA GLY A 235 -1.18 11.15 -1.57
C GLY A 235 -0.71 11.39 -0.15
N MET A 236 -1.40 12.28 0.55
CA MET A 236 -1.18 12.60 1.96
C MET A 236 -1.84 11.57 2.87
N LEU A 237 -1.05 10.93 3.72
CA LEU A 237 -1.45 9.81 4.55
C LEU A 237 -1.65 10.24 6.00
N GLN A 238 -2.81 9.91 6.57
CA GLN A 238 -3.02 9.82 8.00
C GLN A 238 -3.09 8.35 8.38
N LYS A 239 -2.13 7.86 9.15
CA LYS A 239 -2.09 6.47 9.60
C LYS A 239 -2.58 6.36 11.04
N TRP A 240 -3.14 5.21 11.38
CA TRP A 240 -3.33 4.79 12.76
C TRP A 240 -2.37 3.66 13.03
N ASP A 241 -1.71 3.71 14.18
CA ASP A 241 -0.99 2.55 14.65
C ASP A 241 -2.02 1.45 14.91
N SER A 242 -1.97 0.36 14.15
CA SER A 242 -2.81 -0.82 14.34
C SER A 242 -2.18 -1.81 15.33
N GLY A 243 -0.99 -1.50 15.87
CA GLY A 243 -0.29 -2.16 16.98
C GLY A 243 -0.76 -3.57 17.32
N GLY A 244 -0.07 -4.58 16.78
CA GLY A 244 0.07 -5.86 17.49
C GLY A 244 0.86 -5.65 18.79
N PRO A 245 0.80 -6.58 19.75
CA PRO A 245 1.50 -6.43 21.02
C PRO A 245 2.99 -6.15 20.81
N ALA A 246 3.54 -5.26 21.63
CA ALA A 246 4.98 -5.06 21.75
C ALA A 246 5.64 -6.26 22.45
#